data_AF-A0A433QB50-F1
#
_entry.id   AF-A0A433QB50-F1
#
_cell.length_a   1.000
_cell.length_b   1.000
_cell.length_c   1.000
_cell.angle_alpha   90.00
_cell.angle_beta   90.00
_cell.angle_gamma   90.00
#
_symmetry.space_group_name_H-M   'P 1'
#
loop_
_entity.id
_entity.type
_entity.pdbx_description
1 polymer ?
#
loop_
_entity_poly.entity_id
_entity_poly.type
_entity_poly.pdbx_seq_one_letter_code
_entity_poly.pdbx_strand_id
1 'polypeptide(L)'
;MEPLTRTSNEILFEIAKKLPAKDVLNFSFTNRLLYTVCSQDWVWKHLCFRDHGVNFIGPDTTWKKFYYSKDINEVCRHLSAIDEKESLQQYYSVAHKCRIKECNVPNLWMCLAKGCSVVGCGRSGDQKGHAKQHYKMDREHGLVIQIRTLQIWCYICDKWIGIPKSRPAEKAKVNAIAGLICTNRPNLQMEVALNLQMEVALNFRRQRERDFEEEIPNDSKCVLVSKTWMTDWCSFMAGCPLPGPVDNRNLLLANGSVNPDISFPENFLIVSMNTWAYLEQHYGVDGRMLSEGASQILRYRCCVA
;
A
#
# COMPACT_ATOMS: atom_id res chain seq x y z
N MET A 1 50.37 7.07 24.86
CA MET A 1 49.34 6.86 23.79
C MET A 1 48.80 5.42 23.75
N GLU A 2 48.95 4.60 24.80
CA GLU A 2 48.54 3.18 24.81
C GLU A 2 47.09 2.78 25.24
N PRO A 3 46.20 3.63 25.81
CA PRO A 3 45.01 3.08 26.48
C PRO A 3 43.95 2.49 25.52
N LEU A 4 43.82 3.03 24.29
CA LEU A 4 42.77 2.59 23.36
C LEU A 4 43.06 1.25 22.67
N THR A 5 44.33 0.84 22.54
CA THR A 5 44.68 -0.42 21.86
C THR A 5 44.45 -1.66 22.73
N ARG A 6 44.26 -1.49 24.05
CA ARG A 6 43.90 -2.54 25.01
C ARG A 6 42.41 -2.56 25.38
N THR A 7 41.64 -1.64 24.81
CA THR A 7 40.20 -1.51 25.09
C THR A 7 39.41 -2.55 24.29
N SER A 8 38.38 -3.17 24.90
CA SER A 8 37.56 -4.19 24.23
C SER A 8 36.70 -3.59 23.12
N ASN A 9 36.32 -4.42 22.13
CA ASN A 9 35.49 -3.98 21.01
C ASN A 9 34.11 -3.46 21.47
N GLU A 10 33.57 -4.00 22.56
CA GLU A 10 32.31 -3.56 23.16
C GLU A 10 32.40 -2.12 23.67
N ILE A 11 33.45 -1.80 24.42
CA ILE A 11 33.66 -0.44 24.93
C ILE A 11 33.88 0.52 23.77
N LEU A 12 34.68 0.13 22.77
CA LEU A 12 34.92 0.95 21.58
C LEU A 12 33.64 1.20 20.79
N PHE A 13 32.73 0.23 20.75
CA PHE A 13 31.41 0.46 20.17
C PHE A 13 30.54 1.41 21.00
N GLU A 14 30.50 1.23 22.33
CA GLU A 14 29.75 2.12 23.22
C GLU A 14 30.23 3.57 23.07
N ILE A 15 31.50 3.77 22.79
CA ILE A 15 32.08 5.07 22.42
C ILE A 15 31.59 5.47 21.01
N ALA A 16 31.84 4.64 19.99
CA ALA A 16 31.53 4.96 18.59
C ALA A 16 30.06 5.34 18.38
N LYS A 17 29.12 4.63 19.01
CA LYS A 17 27.68 4.88 18.88
C LYS A 17 27.23 6.22 19.48
N LYS A 18 28.05 6.83 20.35
CA LYS A 18 27.80 8.14 20.97
C LYS A 18 28.42 9.29 20.19
N LEU A 19 29.31 9.00 19.24
CA LEU A 19 29.97 10.03 18.43
C LEU A 19 29.06 10.48 17.27
N PRO A 20 29.21 11.73 16.78
CA PRO A 20 28.70 12.14 15.48
C PRO A 20 29.26 11.26 14.35
N ALA A 21 28.51 11.05 13.28
CA ALA A 21 28.93 10.18 12.18
C ALA A 21 30.26 10.61 11.53
N LYS A 22 30.53 11.93 11.49
CA LYS A 22 31.81 12.48 11.02
C LYS A 22 32.98 12.01 11.90
N ASP A 23 32.78 11.98 13.23
CA ASP A 23 33.81 11.58 14.17
C ASP A 23 34.00 10.07 14.19
N VAL A 24 32.94 9.28 13.94
CA VAL A 24 33.05 7.84 13.70
C VAL A 24 33.90 7.55 12.46
N LEU A 25 33.73 8.32 11.38
CA LEU A 25 34.60 8.22 10.21
C LEU A 25 36.04 8.60 10.55
N ASN A 26 36.25 9.74 11.21
CA ASN A 26 37.59 10.19 11.61
C ASN A 26 38.28 9.15 12.49
N PHE A 27 37.58 8.60 13.49
CA PHE A 27 38.06 7.52 14.35
C PHE A 27 38.49 6.30 13.55
N SER A 28 37.72 5.92 12.53
CA SER A 28 38.02 4.77 11.67
C SER A 28 39.35 4.91 10.92
N PHE A 29 39.85 6.12 10.70
CA PHE A 29 41.12 6.37 10.01
C PHE A 29 42.33 6.42 10.95
N THR A 30 42.14 6.39 12.27
CA THR A 30 43.24 6.56 13.23
C THR A 30 44.07 5.30 13.46
N ASN A 31 43.44 4.12 13.55
CA ASN A 31 44.13 2.84 13.69
C ASN A 31 43.25 1.65 13.24
N ARG A 32 43.88 0.47 13.09
CA ARG A 32 43.20 -0.75 12.60
C ARG A 32 42.08 -1.26 13.52
N LEU A 33 42.24 -1.13 14.84
CA LEU A 33 41.23 -1.57 15.81
C LEU A 33 39.95 -0.72 15.67
N LEU A 34 40.11 0.60 15.63
CA LEU A 34 39.02 1.56 15.46
C LEU A 34 38.39 1.49 14.07
N TYR A 35 39.19 1.26 13.03
CA TYR A 35 38.67 0.92 11.70
C TYR A 35 37.73 -0.28 11.77
N THR A 36 38.16 -1.35 12.46
CA THR A 36 37.42 -2.60 12.56
C THR A 36 36.08 -2.41 13.26
N VAL A 37 36.06 -1.67 14.37
CA VAL A 37 34.83 -1.37 15.12
C VAL A 37 33.93 -0.40 14.35
N CYS A 38 34.46 0.73 13.88
CA CYS A 38 33.67 1.79 13.23
C CYS A 38 33.16 1.41 11.84
N SER A 39 33.74 0.39 11.20
CA SER A 39 33.25 -0.13 9.90
C SER A 39 32.13 -1.15 10.05
N GLN A 40 31.78 -1.55 11.28
CA GLN A 40 30.72 -2.52 11.48
C GLN A 40 29.33 -1.91 11.22
N ASP A 41 28.48 -2.70 10.56
CA ASP A 41 27.15 -2.27 10.14
C ASP A 41 26.22 -1.91 11.32
N TRP A 42 26.38 -2.54 12.47
CA TRP A 42 25.56 -2.27 13.66
C TRP A 42 25.84 -0.90 14.30
N VAL A 43 27.05 -0.34 14.14
CA VAL A 43 27.34 1.06 14.49
C VAL A 43 26.49 1.99 13.64
N TRP A 44 26.52 1.79 12.33
CA TRP A 44 25.77 2.62 11.40
C TRP A 44 24.26 2.40 11.51
N LYS A 45 23.81 1.19 11.87
CA LYS A 45 22.41 0.93 12.25
C LYS A 45 21.99 1.76 13.45
N HIS A 46 22.82 1.80 14.48
CA HIS A 46 22.55 2.63 15.66
C HIS A 46 22.48 4.12 15.28
N LEU A 47 23.44 4.61 14.49
CA LEU A 47 23.45 6.00 14.03
C LEU A 47 22.23 6.34 13.17
N CYS A 48 21.84 5.48 12.23
CA CYS A 48 20.61 5.66 11.44
C CYS A 48 19.36 5.79 12.33
N PHE A 49 19.25 4.97 13.36
CA PHE A 49 18.12 5.05 14.28
C PHE A 49 18.18 6.30 15.18
N ARG A 50 19.35 6.60 15.75
CA ARG A 50 19.56 7.76 16.63
C ARG A 50 19.31 9.08 15.90
N ASP A 51 19.86 9.22 14.70
CA ASP A 51 19.93 10.49 13.97
C ASP A 51 18.73 10.69 13.04
N HIS A 52 18.14 9.60 12.52
CA HIS A 52 17.04 9.67 11.54
C HIS A 52 15.77 8.91 11.98
N GLY A 53 15.80 8.15 13.08
CA GLY A 53 14.67 7.32 13.51
C GLY A 53 14.41 6.09 12.64
N VAL A 54 15.40 5.64 11.86
CA VAL A 54 15.25 4.52 10.91
C VAL A 54 16.02 3.28 11.37
N ASN A 55 15.31 2.16 11.56
CA ASN A 55 15.88 0.87 11.99
C ASN A 55 15.76 -0.27 10.96
N PHE A 56 15.47 0.06 9.70
CA PHE A 56 15.41 -0.85 8.56
C PHE A 56 16.19 -0.33 7.34
N ILE A 57 16.63 -1.22 6.45
CA ILE A 57 17.34 -0.90 5.19
C ILE A 57 16.84 -1.75 4.03
N GLY A 58 17.20 -1.38 2.80
CA GLY A 58 16.97 -2.18 1.59
C GLY A 58 18.03 -3.29 1.41
N PRO A 59 17.79 -4.25 0.51
CA PRO A 59 18.67 -5.41 0.30
C PRO A 59 20.02 -5.07 -0.32
N ASP A 60 20.09 -4.02 -1.16
CA ASP A 60 21.28 -3.71 -1.97
C ASP A 60 22.13 -2.56 -1.40
N THR A 61 22.10 -2.37 -0.08
CA THR A 61 22.86 -1.30 0.60
C THR A 61 23.43 -1.77 1.93
N THR A 62 24.39 -1.02 2.48
CA THR A 62 24.87 -1.18 3.84
C THR A 62 24.36 -0.05 4.72
N TRP A 63 24.34 -0.25 6.03
CA TRP A 63 23.92 0.80 6.96
C TRP A 63 24.71 2.10 6.79
N LYS A 64 26.03 1.99 6.57
CA LYS A 64 26.90 3.14 6.33
C LYS A 64 26.54 3.88 5.05
N LYS A 65 26.32 3.15 3.94
CA LYS A 65 25.92 3.76 2.66
C LYS A 65 24.55 4.41 2.75
N PHE A 66 23.62 3.76 3.45
CA PHE A 66 22.27 4.28 3.66
C PHE A 66 22.25 5.53 4.55
N TYR A 67 23.07 5.59 5.60
CA TYR A 67 23.19 6.78 6.46
C TYR A 67 23.50 8.07 5.68
N TYR A 68 24.35 7.97 4.66
CA TYR A 68 24.74 9.11 3.82
C TYR A 68 23.90 9.27 2.55
N SER A 69 22.92 8.38 2.31
CA SER A 69 22.07 8.48 1.14
C SER A 69 20.94 9.50 1.34
N LYS A 70 20.34 9.97 0.24
CA LYS A 70 19.13 10.81 0.31
C LYS A 70 17.92 10.01 0.83
N ASP A 71 17.89 8.71 0.53
CA ASP A 71 16.77 7.82 0.84
C ASP A 71 16.43 7.80 2.33
N ILE A 72 17.41 7.90 3.23
CA ILE A 72 17.16 7.85 4.69
C ILE A 72 16.22 8.96 5.19
N ASN A 73 16.19 10.09 4.48
CA ASN A 73 15.31 11.22 4.81
C ASN A 73 13.94 11.13 4.13
N GLU A 74 13.77 10.21 3.18
CA GLU A 74 12.56 10.08 2.37
C GLU A 74 11.74 8.84 2.75
N VAL A 75 12.33 7.90 3.50
CA VAL A 75 11.61 6.77 4.10
C VAL A 75 10.73 7.20 5.27
N CYS A 76 9.62 6.50 5.47
CA CYS A 76 8.74 6.67 6.61
C CYS A 76 9.40 6.09 7.87
N ARG A 77 9.98 6.95 8.71
CA ARG A 77 10.57 6.56 10.00
C ARG A 77 9.59 5.85 10.94
N HIS A 78 8.28 6.12 10.83
CA HIS A 78 7.27 5.44 11.66
C HIS A 78 7.24 3.94 11.40
N LEU A 79 7.65 3.48 10.20
CA LEU A 79 7.77 2.06 9.89
C LEU A 79 8.77 1.36 10.82
N SER A 80 9.70 2.10 11.45
CA SER A 80 10.62 1.57 12.47
C SER A 80 9.92 1.07 13.73
N ALA A 81 8.73 1.59 14.05
CA ALA A 81 7.95 1.16 15.21
C ALA A 81 7.31 -0.22 15.02
N ILE A 82 7.23 -0.70 13.77
CA ILE A 82 6.66 -2.01 13.46
C ILE A 82 7.70 -3.10 13.72
N ASP A 83 7.33 -4.05 14.58
CA ASP A 83 7.93 -5.38 14.70
C ASP A 83 7.14 -6.36 13.83
N GLU A 84 7.83 -7.06 12.93
CA GLU A 84 7.18 -7.93 11.95
C GLU A 84 6.56 -9.19 12.58
N LYS A 85 7.12 -9.70 13.68
CA LYS A 85 6.58 -10.87 14.38
C LYS A 85 5.35 -10.52 15.20
N GLU A 86 5.38 -9.38 15.88
CA GLU A 86 4.21 -8.87 16.60
C GLU A 86 3.06 -8.56 15.63
N SER A 87 3.36 -7.92 14.50
CA SER A 87 2.37 -7.63 13.45
C SER A 87 1.65 -8.88 12.95
N LEU A 88 2.40 -9.97 12.79
CA LEU A 88 1.85 -11.27 12.40
C LEU A 88 0.86 -11.81 13.44
N GLN A 89 1.26 -11.81 14.72
CA GLN A 89 0.41 -12.28 15.82
C GLN A 89 -0.87 -11.44 15.92
N GLN A 90 -0.71 -10.13 15.83
CA GLN A 90 -1.80 -9.17 15.88
C GLN A 90 -2.78 -9.39 14.72
N TYR A 91 -2.28 -9.59 13.49
CA TYR A 91 -3.08 -9.82 12.29
C TYR A 91 -4.03 -11.03 12.43
N TYR A 92 -3.58 -12.12 13.06
CA TYR A 92 -4.44 -13.29 13.30
C TYR A 92 -5.38 -13.16 14.50
N SER A 93 -5.08 -12.25 15.42
CA SER A 93 -5.89 -12.05 16.62
C SER A 93 -7.11 -11.15 16.39
N VAL A 94 -7.08 -10.30 15.35
CA VAL A 94 -8.14 -9.31 15.13
C VAL A 94 -9.39 -9.91 14.50
N ALA A 95 -10.55 -9.41 14.92
CA ALA A 95 -11.78 -9.66 14.19
C ALA A 95 -11.70 -8.98 12.82
N HIS A 96 -11.97 -9.72 11.74
CA HIS A 96 -12.13 -9.19 10.38
C HIS A 96 -13.42 -8.37 10.21
N LYS A 97 -13.71 -7.48 11.16
CA LYS A 97 -14.89 -6.62 11.25
C LYS A 97 -14.49 -5.26 11.81
N CYS A 98 -15.24 -4.22 11.46
CA CYS A 98 -15.02 -2.90 12.05
C CYS A 98 -15.35 -2.93 13.55
N ARG A 99 -14.56 -2.19 14.36
CA ARG A 99 -14.82 -1.97 15.80
C ARG A 99 -16.22 -1.40 16.07
N ILE A 100 -16.76 -0.64 15.11
CA ILE A 100 -18.12 -0.11 15.19
C ILE A 100 -19.09 -1.20 14.72
N LYS A 101 -19.90 -1.73 15.63
CA LYS A 101 -20.78 -2.91 15.41
C LYS A 101 -21.73 -2.75 14.23
N GLU A 102 -22.22 -1.55 13.97
CA GLU A 102 -23.18 -1.23 12.90
C GLU A 102 -22.49 -0.92 11.55
N CYS A 103 -21.17 -1.14 11.47
CA CYS A 103 -20.39 -0.86 10.27
C CYS A 103 -20.03 -2.13 9.50
N ASN A 104 -20.79 -2.40 8.43
CA ASN A 104 -20.62 -3.56 7.55
C ASN A 104 -19.85 -3.26 6.25
N VAL A 105 -18.91 -2.31 6.27
CA VAL A 105 -18.12 -1.95 5.09
C VAL A 105 -16.95 -2.95 4.92
N PRO A 106 -16.72 -3.52 3.72
CA PRO A 106 -15.69 -4.55 3.51
C PRO A 106 -14.25 -4.02 3.52
N ASN A 107 -14.04 -2.71 3.28
CA ASN A 107 -12.74 -2.07 3.26
C ASN A 107 -12.20 -1.83 4.69
N LEU A 108 -11.59 -2.87 5.27
CA LEU A 108 -11.12 -2.90 6.65
C LEU A 108 -9.61 -2.69 6.76
N TRP A 109 -9.23 -1.90 7.77
CA TRP A 109 -7.88 -1.48 8.07
C TRP A 109 -7.56 -1.79 9.53
N MET A 110 -6.48 -2.53 9.75
CA MET A 110 -5.97 -2.84 11.08
C MET A 110 -4.88 -1.82 11.46
N CYS A 111 -4.94 -1.29 12.67
CA CYS A 111 -3.86 -0.47 13.23
C CYS A 111 -2.58 -1.30 13.42
N LEU A 112 -1.40 -0.74 13.16
CA LEU A 112 -0.10 -1.40 13.37
C LEU A 112 0.65 -0.88 14.60
N ALA A 113 0.00 -0.07 15.43
CA ALA A 113 0.59 0.35 16.70
C ALA A 113 0.74 -0.85 17.63
N LYS A 114 1.87 -0.90 18.33
CA LYS A 114 2.23 -1.96 19.27
C LYS A 114 1.10 -2.23 20.27
N GLY A 115 0.67 -3.49 20.39
CA GLY A 115 -0.42 -3.88 21.30
C GLY A 115 -1.82 -3.35 20.95
N CYS A 116 -2.03 -2.71 19.81
CA CYS A 116 -3.36 -2.26 19.37
C CYS A 116 -4.13 -3.42 18.71
N SER A 117 -5.45 -3.50 18.87
CA SER A 117 -6.28 -4.51 18.17
C SER A 117 -7.43 -3.89 17.37
N VAL A 118 -7.36 -2.57 17.15
CA VAL A 118 -8.43 -1.83 16.48
C VAL A 118 -8.42 -2.09 14.98
N VAL A 119 -9.58 -2.53 14.48
CA VAL A 119 -9.91 -2.58 13.05
C VAL A 119 -10.97 -1.54 12.74
N GLY A 120 -10.68 -0.65 11.79
CA GLY A 120 -11.59 0.41 11.33
C GLY A 120 -11.92 0.22 9.85
N CYS A 121 -13.11 0.61 9.41
CA CYS A 121 -13.38 0.73 7.98
C CYS A 121 -12.80 2.05 7.45
N GLY A 122 -12.37 2.04 6.19
CA GLY A 122 -12.03 3.23 5.43
C GLY A 122 -10.86 4.05 5.96
N ARG A 123 -9.96 4.38 5.04
CA ARG A 123 -8.77 5.20 5.30
C ARG A 123 -9.07 6.70 5.21
N SER A 124 -10.09 7.09 4.46
CA SER A 124 -10.42 8.48 4.14
C SER A 124 -11.89 8.76 4.45
N GLY A 125 -12.28 10.05 4.36
CA GLY A 125 -13.63 10.52 4.70
C GLY A 125 -14.70 10.22 3.65
N ASP A 126 -14.28 9.69 2.49
CA ASP A 126 -15.15 9.10 1.46
C ASP A 126 -15.86 7.82 1.96
N GLN A 127 -15.38 7.25 3.06
CA GLN A 127 -16.03 6.17 3.79
C GLN A 127 -16.37 6.64 5.21
N LYS A 128 -17.10 5.82 6.00
CA LYS A 128 -17.36 6.13 7.43
C LYS A 128 -16.05 6.45 8.21
N GLY A 129 -14.90 5.99 7.72
CA GLY A 129 -13.59 6.53 8.07
C GLY A 129 -13.11 6.20 9.49
N HIS A 130 -13.60 5.10 10.07
CA HIS A 130 -13.30 4.71 11.45
C HIS A 130 -11.81 4.43 11.68
N ALA A 131 -11.05 4.00 10.67
CA ALA A 131 -9.60 3.87 10.82
C ALA A 131 -8.90 5.24 10.96
N LYS A 132 -9.36 6.24 10.18
CA LYS A 132 -8.87 7.62 10.30
C LYS A 132 -9.30 8.28 11.60
N GLN A 133 -10.54 8.03 12.05
CA GLN A 133 -11.02 8.52 13.35
C GLN A 133 -10.21 7.93 14.51
N HIS A 134 -9.90 6.63 14.47
CA HIS A 134 -9.04 6.00 15.47
C HIS A 134 -7.67 6.70 15.59
N TYR A 135 -7.02 6.97 14.46
CA TYR A 135 -5.78 7.76 14.43
C TYR A 135 -5.97 9.20 14.92
N LYS A 136 -7.12 9.84 14.67
CA LYS A 136 -7.39 11.18 15.20
C LYS A 136 -7.53 11.18 16.73
N MET A 137 -8.01 10.08 17.31
CA MET A 137 -8.11 9.91 18.77
C MET A 137 -6.76 9.67 19.42
N ASP A 138 -5.85 8.97 18.74
CA ASP A 138 -4.49 8.72 19.20
C ASP A 138 -3.48 8.86 18.04
N ARG A 139 -2.65 9.90 18.10
CA ARG A 139 -1.70 10.26 17.04
C ARG A 139 -0.51 9.32 16.95
N GLU A 140 -0.25 8.51 17.97
CA GLU A 140 0.77 7.46 17.91
C GLU A 140 0.30 6.28 17.03
N HIS A 141 -1.00 6.17 16.74
CA HIS A 141 -1.61 5.12 15.94
C HIS A 141 -1.61 5.46 14.44
N GLY A 142 -0.45 5.90 13.94
CA GLY A 142 -0.31 6.47 12.60
C GLY A 142 -0.25 5.48 11.45
N LEU A 143 0.10 4.21 11.70
CA LEU A 143 0.23 3.19 10.66
C LEU A 143 -0.95 2.23 10.68
N VAL A 144 -1.48 1.96 9.49
CA VAL A 144 -2.56 1.00 9.28
C VAL A 144 -2.24 0.08 8.10
N ILE A 145 -2.64 -1.18 8.19
CA ILE A 145 -2.58 -2.17 7.11
C ILE A 145 -3.99 -2.54 6.65
N GLN A 146 -4.25 -2.51 5.35
CA GLN A 146 -5.51 -3.00 4.80
C GLN A 146 -5.52 -4.52 4.88
N ILE A 147 -6.57 -5.11 5.47
CA ILE A 147 -6.52 -6.52 5.84
C ILE A 147 -6.48 -7.44 4.60
N ARG A 148 -7.22 -7.12 3.54
CA ARG A 148 -7.29 -7.98 2.35
C ARG A 148 -6.04 -7.87 1.47
N THR A 149 -5.52 -6.65 1.35
CA THR A 149 -4.42 -6.34 0.42
C THR A 149 -3.08 -6.26 1.12
N LEU A 150 -2.99 -6.22 2.44
CA LEU A 150 -1.74 -5.99 3.18
C LEU A 150 -1.01 -4.69 2.81
N GLN A 151 -1.69 -3.75 2.17
CA GLN A 151 -1.13 -2.45 1.83
C GLN A 151 -1.09 -1.56 3.07
N ILE A 152 0.02 -0.85 3.24
CA ILE A 152 0.25 -0.02 4.43
C ILE A 152 0.10 1.46 4.08
N TRP A 153 -0.64 2.17 4.93
CA TRP A 153 -0.75 3.61 4.90
C TRP A 153 -0.22 4.23 6.19
N CYS A 154 0.49 5.35 6.06
CA CYS A 154 0.91 6.16 7.18
C CYS A 154 0.14 7.48 7.18
N TYR A 155 -0.71 7.69 8.19
CA TYR A 155 -1.43 8.94 8.35
C TYR A 155 -0.57 10.11 8.81
N ILE A 156 0.61 9.85 9.38
CA ILE A 156 1.54 10.92 9.82
C ILE A 156 2.30 11.47 8.62
N CYS A 157 2.79 10.58 7.76
CA CYS A 157 3.48 10.96 6.51
C CYS A 157 2.51 11.26 5.36
N ASP A 158 1.21 11.01 5.56
CA ASP A 158 0.15 11.12 4.55
C ASP A 158 0.51 10.43 3.22
N LYS A 159 1.08 9.21 3.31
CA LYS A 159 1.55 8.48 2.12
C LYS A 159 1.39 6.96 2.25
N TRP A 160 1.30 6.31 1.09
CA TRP A 160 1.41 4.87 0.95
C TRP A 160 2.85 4.40 1.20
N ILE A 161 2.99 3.27 1.88
CA ILE A 161 4.29 2.70 2.24
C ILE A 161 4.50 1.38 1.51
N GLY A 162 5.68 1.20 0.92
CA GLY A 162 6.07 -0.03 0.23
C GLY A 162 5.42 -0.22 -1.15
N ILE A 163 4.83 0.82 -1.74
CA ILE A 163 4.34 0.80 -3.13
C ILE A 163 5.51 0.84 -4.12
N PRO A 164 5.31 0.62 -5.44
CA PRO A 164 6.43 0.57 -6.40
C PRO A 164 7.28 1.84 -6.41
N LYS A 165 6.63 3.00 -6.25
CA LYS A 165 7.26 4.32 -6.16
C LYS A 165 7.98 4.58 -4.82
N SER A 166 7.76 3.74 -3.80
CA SER A 166 8.44 3.84 -2.50
C SER A 166 9.92 3.49 -2.60
N ARG A 167 10.69 3.93 -1.60
CA ARG A 167 12.13 3.65 -1.51
C ARG A 167 12.38 2.16 -1.28
N PRO A 168 13.53 1.60 -1.73
CA PRO A 168 13.83 0.17 -1.58
C PRO A 168 13.72 -0.36 -0.15
N ALA A 169 14.13 0.44 0.85
CA ALA A 169 14.03 0.07 2.26
C ALA A 169 12.59 -0.10 2.75
N GLU A 170 11.67 0.80 2.35
CA GLU A 170 10.24 0.66 2.67
C GLU A 170 9.65 -0.60 2.00
N LYS A 171 9.95 -0.80 0.71
CA LYS A 171 9.49 -1.98 -0.05
C LYS A 171 9.95 -3.28 0.61
N ALA A 172 11.23 -3.38 0.97
CA ALA A 172 11.79 -4.55 1.62
C ALA A 172 11.08 -4.86 2.94
N LYS A 173 10.86 -3.86 3.79
CA LYS A 173 10.20 -4.04 5.09
C LYS A 173 8.71 -4.40 4.95
N VAL A 174 7.98 -3.73 4.07
CA VAL A 174 6.57 -4.06 3.80
C VAL A 174 6.43 -5.48 3.22
N ASN A 175 7.32 -5.87 2.31
CA ASN A 175 7.34 -7.22 1.74
C ASN A 175 7.67 -8.28 2.80
N ALA A 176 8.54 -7.98 3.76
CA ALA A 176 8.82 -8.90 4.87
C ALA A 176 7.59 -9.12 5.75
N ILE A 177 6.87 -8.05 6.11
CA ILE A 177 5.60 -8.13 6.87
C ILE A 177 4.56 -8.94 6.11
N ALA A 178 4.32 -8.61 4.84
CA ALA A 178 3.37 -9.32 4.00
C ALA A 178 3.76 -10.79 3.83
N GLY A 179 5.05 -11.07 3.58
CA GLY A 179 5.60 -12.41 3.46
C GLY A 179 5.39 -13.26 4.71
N LEU A 180 5.58 -12.69 5.91
CA LEU A 180 5.30 -13.39 7.18
C LEU A 180 3.82 -13.72 7.33
N ILE A 181 2.92 -12.77 7.00
CA ILE A 181 1.46 -12.98 7.04
C ILE A 181 1.01 -14.03 6.00
N CYS A 182 1.73 -14.15 4.89
CA CYS A 182 1.43 -15.15 3.86
C CYS A 182 2.01 -16.54 4.18
N THR A 183 3.15 -16.65 4.88
CA THR A 183 3.89 -17.92 5.05
C THR A 183 3.70 -18.60 6.41
N ASN A 184 3.56 -17.85 7.51
CA ASN A 184 3.41 -18.43 8.85
C ASN A 184 1.94 -18.56 9.23
N ARG A 185 1.32 -19.70 8.88
CA ARG A 185 -0.06 -20.03 9.29
C ARG A 185 -0.15 -21.44 9.85
N PRO A 186 -0.40 -21.60 11.17
CA PRO A 186 -0.55 -22.92 11.77
C PRO A 186 -1.78 -23.71 11.31
N ASN A 187 -2.79 -23.13 10.63
CA ASN A 187 -4.09 -23.81 10.38
C ASN A 187 -4.89 -23.28 9.16
N LEU A 188 -4.24 -22.76 8.11
CA LEU A 188 -4.97 -22.37 6.90
C LEU A 188 -4.85 -23.47 5.84
N GLN A 189 -5.97 -23.88 5.23
CA GLN A 189 -5.94 -24.75 4.05
C GLN A 189 -5.04 -24.11 2.98
N MET A 190 -4.20 -24.92 2.33
CA MET A 190 -3.18 -24.49 1.35
C MET A 190 -3.74 -23.51 0.30
N GLU A 191 -4.99 -23.72 -0.14
CA GLU A 191 -5.70 -22.87 -1.10
C GLU A 191 -5.84 -21.42 -0.64
N VAL A 192 -6.10 -21.17 0.64
CA VAL A 192 -6.32 -19.81 1.16
C VAL A 192 -4.99 -19.04 1.29
N ALA A 193 -3.87 -19.73 1.54
CA ALA A 193 -2.54 -19.11 1.54
C ALA A 193 -2.09 -18.71 0.12
N LEU A 194 -2.36 -19.58 -0.87
CA LEU A 194 -2.11 -19.29 -2.28
C LEU A 194 -2.96 -18.10 -2.76
N ASN A 195 -4.24 -18.07 -2.37
CA ASN A 195 -5.12 -16.95 -2.68
C ASN A 195 -4.59 -15.65 -2.08
N LEU A 196 -4.14 -15.61 -0.81
CA LEU A 196 -3.61 -14.38 -0.23
C LEU A 196 -2.32 -13.90 -0.91
N GLN A 197 -1.42 -14.81 -1.30
CA GLN A 197 -0.22 -14.43 -2.07
C GLN A 197 -0.59 -13.82 -3.42
N MET A 198 -1.57 -14.42 -4.10
CA MET A 198 -2.09 -13.92 -5.37
C MET A 198 -2.78 -12.55 -5.19
N GLU A 199 -3.57 -12.40 -4.13
CA GLU A 199 -4.16 -11.12 -3.71
C GLU A 199 -3.07 -10.07 -3.47
N VAL A 200 -1.98 -10.40 -2.77
CA VAL A 200 -0.86 -9.48 -2.54
C VAL A 200 -0.16 -9.10 -3.85
N ALA A 201 0.01 -10.04 -4.77
CA ALA A 201 0.57 -9.76 -6.09
C ALA A 201 -0.29 -8.77 -6.90
N LEU A 202 -1.61 -8.82 -6.73
CA LEU A 202 -2.56 -7.92 -7.39
C LEU A 202 -2.59 -6.51 -6.78
N ASN A 203 -1.99 -6.28 -5.61
CA ASN A 203 -2.00 -4.96 -4.96
C ASN A 203 -1.45 -3.83 -5.80
N PHE A 204 -0.41 -4.11 -6.57
CA PHE A 204 0.20 -3.11 -7.45
C PHE A 204 -0.80 -2.66 -8.52
N ARG A 205 -1.54 -3.62 -9.08
CA ARG A 205 -2.61 -3.35 -10.02
C ARG A 205 -3.72 -2.53 -9.35
N ARG A 206 -4.20 -2.94 -8.18
CA ARG A 206 -5.22 -2.18 -7.42
C ARG A 206 -4.80 -0.74 -7.12
N GLN A 207 -3.55 -0.52 -6.70
CA GLN A 207 -3.05 0.82 -6.42
C GLN A 207 -3.01 1.67 -7.69
N ARG A 208 -2.49 1.13 -8.79
CA ARG A 208 -2.46 1.83 -10.08
C ARG A 208 -3.86 2.21 -10.55
N GLU A 209 -4.83 1.33 -10.38
CA GLU A 209 -6.22 1.58 -10.76
C GLU A 209 -6.91 2.60 -9.84
N ARG A 210 -6.57 2.66 -8.54
CA ARG A 210 -7.03 3.74 -7.64
C ARG A 210 -6.40 5.10 -7.94
N ASP A 211 -5.15 5.09 -8.40
CA ASP A 211 -4.43 6.29 -8.83
C ASP A 211 -4.82 6.73 -10.24
N PHE A 212 -5.76 6.01 -10.89
CA PHE A 212 -6.27 6.37 -12.20
C PHE A 212 -7.22 7.56 -12.06
N GLU A 213 -6.76 8.75 -12.48
CA GLU A 213 -7.57 9.95 -12.52
C GLU A 213 -8.43 9.92 -13.80
N GLU A 214 -9.75 9.84 -13.62
CA GLU A 214 -10.70 9.88 -14.72
C GLU A 214 -10.97 11.34 -15.09
N GLU A 215 -10.51 11.76 -16.27
CA GLU A 215 -10.86 13.04 -16.87
C GLU A 215 -11.60 12.81 -18.18
N ILE A 216 -12.83 13.32 -18.28
CA ILE A 216 -13.64 13.27 -19.50
C ILE A 216 -13.88 14.71 -19.95
N PRO A 217 -13.08 15.24 -20.89
CA PRO A 217 -13.34 16.56 -21.48
C PRO A 217 -14.69 16.60 -22.20
N ASN A 218 -15.38 17.74 -22.16
CA ASN A 218 -16.75 17.91 -22.71
C ASN A 218 -16.92 17.52 -24.20
N ASP A 219 -15.85 17.48 -24.99
CA ASP A 219 -15.86 17.11 -26.42
C ASP A 219 -15.16 15.76 -26.72
N SER A 220 -14.85 14.97 -25.69
CA SER A 220 -14.18 13.68 -25.87
C SER A 220 -15.15 12.55 -26.12
N LYS A 221 -14.78 11.65 -27.05
CA LYS A 221 -15.49 10.37 -27.22
C LYS A 221 -15.56 9.65 -25.88
N CYS A 222 -16.76 9.19 -25.53
CA CYS A 222 -16.98 8.42 -24.33
C CYS A 222 -17.52 7.01 -24.64
N VAL A 223 -17.30 6.10 -23.69
CA VAL A 223 -17.73 4.70 -23.78
C VAL A 223 -18.64 4.37 -22.60
N LEU A 224 -19.72 3.65 -22.89
CA LEU A 224 -20.63 3.13 -21.88
C LEU A 224 -20.11 1.81 -21.33
N VAL A 225 -20.00 1.72 -20.01
CA VAL A 225 -19.62 0.50 -19.30
C VAL A 225 -20.71 0.14 -18.30
N SER A 226 -21.12 -1.12 -18.29
CA SER A 226 -22.10 -1.66 -17.35
C SER A 226 -21.78 -1.27 -15.89
N LYS A 227 -22.76 -0.75 -15.16
CA LYS A 227 -22.65 -0.43 -13.73
C LYS A 227 -22.26 -1.66 -12.91
N THR A 228 -22.78 -2.82 -13.30
CA THR A 228 -22.46 -4.09 -12.63
C THR A 228 -20.95 -4.36 -12.72
N TRP A 229 -20.39 -4.32 -13.93
CA TRP A 229 -18.96 -4.55 -14.12
C TRP A 229 -18.11 -3.47 -13.45
N MET A 230 -18.52 -2.20 -13.54
CA MET A 230 -17.83 -1.11 -12.83
C MET A 230 -17.85 -1.28 -11.31
N THR A 231 -18.94 -1.83 -10.75
CA THR A 231 -19.03 -2.14 -9.32
C THR A 231 -18.04 -3.24 -8.93
N ASP A 232 -17.88 -4.26 -9.76
CA ASP A 232 -16.89 -5.32 -9.55
C ASP A 232 -15.47 -4.77 -9.66
N TRP A 233 -15.22 -3.87 -10.61
CA TRP A 233 -13.94 -3.18 -10.77
C TRP A 233 -13.58 -2.31 -9.54
N CYS A 234 -14.54 -1.51 -9.04
CA CYS A 234 -14.36 -0.78 -7.78
C CYS A 234 -14.15 -1.71 -6.57
N SER A 235 -14.84 -2.85 -6.54
CA SER A 235 -14.68 -3.84 -5.48
C SER A 235 -13.31 -4.51 -5.53
N PHE A 236 -12.77 -4.78 -6.71
CA PHE A 236 -11.41 -5.27 -6.90
C PHE A 236 -10.37 -4.32 -6.30
N MET A 237 -10.53 -3.01 -6.54
CA MET A 237 -9.68 -1.99 -5.91
C MET A 237 -9.76 -2.00 -4.38
N ALA A 238 -10.85 -2.51 -3.79
CA ALA A 238 -11.02 -2.69 -2.34
C ALA A 238 -10.53 -4.05 -1.80
N GLY A 239 -9.99 -4.92 -2.67
CA GLY A 239 -9.47 -6.24 -2.30
C GLY A 239 -10.45 -7.40 -2.53
N CYS A 240 -11.44 -7.24 -3.40
CA CYS A 240 -12.17 -8.38 -3.97
C CYS A 240 -11.38 -9.03 -5.13
N PRO A 241 -11.79 -10.22 -5.59
CA PRO A 241 -11.20 -10.87 -6.75
C PRO A 241 -11.21 -9.98 -8.00
N LEU A 242 -10.30 -10.28 -8.93
CA LEU A 242 -10.24 -9.61 -10.22
C LEU A 242 -11.56 -9.80 -10.98
N PRO A 243 -12.19 -8.74 -11.53
CA PRO A 243 -13.34 -8.91 -12.40
C PRO A 243 -12.93 -9.65 -13.67
N GLY A 244 -13.91 -10.32 -14.29
CA GLY A 244 -13.76 -10.88 -15.62
C GLY A 244 -13.66 -9.80 -16.70
N PRO A 245 -13.68 -10.20 -17.99
CA PRO A 245 -13.75 -9.26 -19.10
C PRO A 245 -14.90 -8.26 -18.96
N VAL A 246 -14.73 -7.06 -19.51
CA VAL A 246 -15.78 -6.05 -19.52
C VAL A 246 -17.02 -6.61 -20.21
N ASP A 247 -18.12 -6.76 -19.46
CA ASP A 247 -19.37 -7.32 -19.94
C ASP A 247 -20.46 -6.24 -20.01
N ASN A 248 -20.82 -5.86 -21.24
CA ASN A 248 -21.85 -4.88 -21.55
C ASN A 248 -23.15 -5.51 -22.05
N ARG A 249 -23.29 -6.84 -22.01
CA ARG A 249 -24.47 -7.54 -22.58
C ARG A 249 -25.78 -7.17 -21.87
N ASN A 250 -25.72 -6.83 -20.58
CA ASN A 250 -26.89 -6.34 -19.84
C ASN A 250 -27.39 -4.96 -20.31
N LEU A 251 -26.64 -4.26 -21.16
CA LEU A 251 -27.04 -3.02 -21.80
C LEU A 251 -27.68 -3.23 -23.18
N LEU A 252 -27.74 -4.48 -23.65
CA LEU A 252 -28.21 -4.83 -24.99
C LEU A 252 -29.52 -5.63 -24.93
N LEU A 253 -30.34 -5.47 -25.97
CA LEU A 253 -31.45 -6.36 -26.25
C LEU A 253 -30.96 -7.65 -26.93
N ALA A 254 -31.83 -8.66 -27.04
CA ALA A 254 -31.50 -9.96 -27.66
C ALA A 254 -31.03 -9.85 -29.13
N ASN A 255 -31.44 -8.77 -29.82
CA ASN A 255 -31.03 -8.46 -31.19
C ASN A 255 -29.67 -7.72 -31.28
N GLY A 256 -29.01 -7.44 -30.14
CA GLY A 256 -27.73 -6.74 -30.06
C GLY A 256 -27.80 -5.21 -30.11
N SER A 257 -28.99 -4.60 -30.24
CA SER A 257 -29.14 -3.15 -30.13
C SER A 257 -29.08 -2.70 -28.66
N VAL A 258 -28.63 -1.46 -28.42
CA VAL A 258 -28.66 -0.87 -27.08
C VAL A 258 -30.10 -0.82 -26.58
N ASN A 259 -30.31 -1.28 -25.35
CA ASN A 259 -31.62 -1.24 -24.71
C ASN A 259 -32.02 0.23 -24.44
N PRO A 260 -33.14 0.74 -24.97
CA PRO A 260 -33.54 2.14 -24.79
C PRO A 260 -33.93 2.49 -23.35
N ASP A 261 -34.24 1.50 -22.51
CA ASP A 261 -34.70 1.71 -21.14
C ASP A 261 -33.54 1.87 -20.14
N ILE A 262 -32.28 1.75 -20.59
CA ILE A 262 -31.12 1.94 -19.72
C ILE A 262 -30.91 3.41 -19.41
N SER A 263 -30.45 3.71 -18.20
CA SER A 263 -30.22 5.07 -17.73
C SER A 263 -28.92 5.19 -16.94
N PHE A 264 -28.35 6.39 -16.99
CA PHE A 264 -27.24 6.79 -16.13
C PHE A 264 -27.77 7.34 -14.80
N PRO A 265 -27.15 7.04 -13.65
CA PRO A 265 -26.08 6.06 -13.42
C PRO A 265 -26.63 4.68 -13.02
N GLU A 266 -27.88 4.34 -13.36
CA GLU A 266 -28.53 3.13 -12.86
C GLU A 266 -28.08 1.85 -13.54
N ASN A 267 -27.76 1.91 -14.83
CA ASN A 267 -27.39 0.74 -15.61
C ASN A 267 -25.96 0.79 -16.12
N PHE A 268 -25.43 1.98 -16.36
CA PHE A 268 -24.08 2.17 -16.91
C PHE A 268 -23.39 3.40 -16.33
N LEU A 269 -22.07 3.42 -16.44
CA LEU A 269 -21.22 4.58 -16.25
C LEU A 269 -20.55 4.97 -17.57
N ILE A 270 -20.10 6.21 -17.64
CA ILE A 270 -19.41 6.78 -18.79
C ILE A 270 -17.92 6.85 -18.44
N VAL A 271 -17.06 6.38 -19.35
CA VAL A 271 -15.60 6.45 -19.21
C VAL A 271 -14.95 7.07 -20.45
N SER A 272 -13.78 7.66 -20.27
CA SER A 272 -12.94 8.19 -21.34
C SER A 272 -12.41 7.06 -22.25
N MET A 273 -11.99 7.41 -23.46
CA MET A 273 -11.30 6.46 -24.34
C MET A 273 -9.98 5.95 -23.75
N ASN A 274 -9.30 6.74 -22.90
CA ASN A 274 -8.05 6.31 -22.25
C ASN A 274 -8.33 5.20 -21.25
N THR A 275 -9.39 5.36 -20.46
CA THR A 275 -9.88 4.38 -19.49
C THR A 275 -10.34 3.14 -20.22
N TRP A 276 -11.14 3.30 -21.29
CA TRP A 276 -11.58 2.18 -22.11
C TRP A 276 -10.40 1.36 -22.66
N ALA A 277 -9.40 2.03 -23.26
CA ALA A 277 -8.21 1.35 -23.79
C ALA A 277 -7.45 0.59 -22.70
N TYR A 278 -7.35 1.17 -21.50
CA TYR A 278 -6.76 0.49 -20.35
C TYR A 278 -7.57 -0.75 -19.94
N LEU A 279 -8.90 -0.63 -19.85
CA LEU A 279 -9.78 -1.72 -19.49
C LEU A 279 -9.72 -2.86 -20.52
N GLU A 280 -9.82 -2.54 -21.80
CA GLU A 280 -9.71 -3.50 -22.90
C GLU A 280 -8.36 -4.23 -22.88
N GLN A 281 -7.25 -3.50 -22.68
CA GLN A 281 -5.92 -4.09 -22.63
C GLN A 281 -5.73 -5.07 -21.45
N HIS A 282 -6.30 -4.74 -20.28
CA HIS A 282 -5.97 -5.44 -19.03
C HIS A 282 -7.05 -6.42 -18.55
N TYR A 283 -8.29 -6.28 -19.01
CA TYR A 283 -9.42 -7.15 -18.67
C TYR A 283 -9.97 -7.89 -19.89
N GLY A 284 -9.78 -7.36 -21.10
CA GLY A 284 -10.51 -7.82 -22.28
C GLY A 284 -11.98 -7.40 -22.24
N VAL A 285 -12.70 -7.73 -23.30
CA VAL A 285 -14.12 -7.37 -23.47
C VAL A 285 -14.90 -8.61 -23.87
N ASP A 286 -15.96 -8.94 -23.14
CA ASP A 286 -16.95 -9.93 -23.54
C ASP A 286 -18.14 -9.20 -24.18
N GLY A 287 -18.15 -9.15 -25.52
CA GLY A 287 -19.10 -8.36 -26.30
C GLY A 287 -18.41 -7.28 -27.15
N ARG A 288 -18.97 -6.06 -27.16
CA ARG A 288 -18.45 -4.93 -27.97
C ARG A 288 -18.40 -3.63 -27.19
N MET A 289 -17.54 -2.72 -27.66
CA MET A 289 -17.52 -1.32 -27.23
C MET A 289 -18.84 -0.64 -27.58
N LEU A 290 -19.42 0.10 -26.63
CA LEU A 290 -20.63 0.90 -26.81
C LEU A 290 -20.27 2.38 -26.72
N SER A 291 -20.05 3.03 -27.87
CA SER A 291 -19.72 4.46 -27.95
C SER A 291 -20.97 5.34 -28.14
N GLU A 292 -20.81 6.65 -28.07
CA GLU A 292 -21.86 7.65 -28.35
C GLU A 292 -22.60 7.44 -29.68
N GLY A 293 -21.95 6.81 -30.67
CA GLY A 293 -22.59 6.45 -31.94
C GLY A 293 -23.64 5.33 -31.82
N ALA A 294 -23.57 4.51 -30.77
CA ALA A 294 -24.56 3.48 -30.45
C ALA A 294 -25.81 4.05 -29.77
N SER A 295 -25.84 5.37 -29.52
CA SER A 295 -26.80 6.04 -28.66
C SER A 295 -27.25 7.39 -29.24
N GLN A 296 -28.06 7.34 -30.30
CA GLN A 296 -29.02 8.45 -30.56
C GLN A 296 -29.87 8.81 -29.31
N ILE A 297 -29.85 7.96 -28.28
CA ILE A 297 -30.43 8.10 -26.94
C ILE A 297 -29.67 9.11 -26.03
N LEU A 298 -28.37 9.36 -26.19
CA LEU A 298 -27.60 10.23 -25.26
C LEU A 298 -27.68 11.74 -25.56
N ARG A 299 -28.11 12.15 -26.76
CA ARG A 299 -28.24 13.58 -27.13
C ARG A 299 -29.24 14.36 -26.27
N TYR A 300 -30.11 13.68 -25.52
CA TYR A 300 -31.14 14.32 -24.70
C TYR A 300 -30.83 14.38 -23.20
N ARG A 301 -29.68 13.85 -22.72
CA ARG A 301 -29.42 13.78 -21.27
C ARG A 301 -28.10 14.38 -20.77
N CYS A 302 -27.10 14.64 -21.63
CA CYS A 302 -25.90 15.41 -21.22
C CYS A 302 -26.12 16.93 -21.14
N CYS A 303 -27.31 17.44 -21.51
CA CYS A 303 -27.62 18.88 -21.42
C CYS A 303 -28.29 19.30 -20.09
N VAL A 304 -28.38 18.44 -19.07
CA VAL A 304 -29.01 18.82 -17.79
C VAL A 304 -28.18 18.36 -16.60
N ALA A 305 -27.56 19.36 -15.98
CA ALA A 305 -26.97 19.45 -14.64
C ALA A 305 -25.64 18.73 -14.37
#